data_AF-A0A0X8HSM1-F1
#
_entry.id   AF-A0A0X8HSM1-F1
#
_cell.length_a   1.000
_cell.length_b   1.000
_cell.length_c   1.000
_cell.angle_alpha   90.00
_cell.angle_beta   90.00
_cell.angle_gamma   90.00
#
_symmetry.space_group_name_H-M   'P 1'
#
loop_
_entity.id
_entity.type
_entity.pdbx_description
1 polymer ?
#
loop_
_entity_poly.entity_id
_entity_poly.type
_entity_poly.pdbx_seq_one_letter_code
_entity_poly.pdbx_strand_id
1 'polypeptide(L)'
;MSTPRPQLKDIIVKCVGRKELAPRRSVKPKMLVTESPLVKDFHKWSGKQRRLFYSQEDVDHDPRLGLMTNWNLTSNFFAGLLKSPIRLDKHSRAKVPRDLLIKLKMEELPPNEEGKLIKITPTFSDAKSLQSSYVSASSQVLENIFFRVLLPKSINGSAMRYYDKKEILSDKAALVDEFRESSLKLITEGLTALLNDQQSAAYKDLEDWDILVTYDTSNPNDIEIRKCQNLKNKPTIIMFNLKVLENKDLEDMFSSRVKNPHGGIVLKLLKNKILLNCMYKLIAFSSN
;
A
#
# COMPACT_ATOMS: atom_id res chain seq x y z
N MET A 1 -35.67 61.30 -33.11
CA MET A 1 -36.18 59.94 -32.86
C MET A 1 -35.04 58.95 -33.04
N SER A 2 -34.46 58.51 -31.93
CA SER A 2 -33.57 57.35 -31.80
C SER A 2 -33.56 56.97 -30.32
N THR A 3 -33.67 55.69 -30.01
CA THR A 3 -33.67 55.16 -28.64
C THR A 3 -32.34 55.40 -27.94
N PRO A 4 -32.36 55.56 -26.61
CA PRO A 4 -31.33 54.96 -25.78
C PRO A 4 -31.95 53.99 -24.76
N ARG A 5 -31.44 52.75 -24.77
CA ARG A 5 -31.65 51.78 -23.68
C ARG A 5 -30.89 52.25 -22.44
N PRO A 6 -31.52 52.33 -21.26
CA PRO A 6 -30.78 52.47 -20.01
C PRO A 6 -30.14 51.14 -19.63
N GLN A 7 -28.89 51.24 -19.22
CA GLN A 7 -28.04 50.17 -18.71
C GLN A 7 -28.48 49.73 -17.31
N LEU A 8 -28.20 48.46 -17.00
CA LEU A 8 -28.25 47.74 -15.71
C LEU A 8 -27.95 48.57 -14.43
N LYS A 9 -28.80 49.53 -14.09
CA LYS A 9 -28.77 50.30 -12.83
C LYS A 9 -30.06 50.21 -12.01
N ASP A 10 -31.00 49.39 -12.45
CA ASP A 10 -32.20 49.04 -11.68
C ASP A 10 -32.03 47.56 -11.29
N ILE A 11 -31.84 47.20 -10.03
CA ILE A 11 -32.89 47.06 -9.00
C ILE A 11 -32.10 46.82 -7.68
N ILE A 12 -32.08 47.79 -6.75
CA ILE A 12 -32.89 47.83 -5.50
C ILE A 12 -32.49 46.71 -4.52
N VAL A 13 -32.11 46.90 -3.24
CA VAL A 13 -32.20 48.04 -2.33
C VAL A 13 -31.25 47.82 -1.14
N LYS A 14 -30.62 48.91 -0.67
CA LYS A 14 -30.03 49.02 0.68
C LYS A 14 -31.17 49.11 1.70
N CYS A 15 -31.29 48.13 2.59
CA CYS A 15 -31.95 48.34 3.87
C CYS A 15 -30.89 48.29 4.99
N VAL A 16 -30.65 49.46 5.57
CA VAL A 16 -29.96 49.67 6.85
C VAL A 16 -31.04 49.68 7.94
N GLY A 17 -30.84 48.92 9.04
CA GLY A 17 -31.45 49.24 10.35
C GLY A 17 -32.14 48.10 11.15
N ARG A 18 -31.37 47.51 12.09
CA ARG A 18 -31.66 46.93 13.45
C ARG A 18 -33.14 46.70 13.86
N LYS A 19 -33.56 45.61 14.53
CA LYS A 19 -33.06 44.81 15.68
C LYS A 19 -33.64 43.37 15.52
N GLU A 20 -32.95 42.29 15.87
CA GLU A 20 -32.95 41.67 17.20
C GLU A 20 -31.82 40.62 17.32
N LEU A 21 -31.43 40.36 18.57
CA LEU A 21 -30.25 39.62 18.99
C LEU A 21 -30.27 38.14 18.56
N ALA A 22 -29.32 37.72 17.72
CA ALA A 22 -28.99 36.31 17.58
C ALA A 22 -28.30 35.81 18.87
N PRO A 23 -28.65 34.60 19.38
CA PRO A 23 -28.02 34.07 20.57
C PRO A 23 -26.54 33.81 20.30
N ARG A 24 -25.70 34.28 21.22
CA ARG A 24 -24.25 34.01 21.27
C ARG A 24 -24.03 32.51 21.09
N ARG A 25 -23.12 32.15 20.16
CA ARG A 25 -22.61 30.77 20.03
C ARG A 25 -22.28 30.24 21.42
N SER A 26 -22.91 29.14 21.81
CA SER A 26 -22.56 28.44 23.03
C SER A 26 -21.10 28.02 22.95
N VAL A 27 -20.30 28.55 23.87
CA VAL A 27 -18.98 28.01 24.17
C VAL A 27 -19.24 26.59 24.66
N LYS A 28 -18.83 25.59 23.87
CA LYS A 28 -18.98 24.20 24.27
C LYS A 28 -18.26 24.01 25.61
N PRO A 29 -18.88 23.38 26.61
CA PRO A 29 -18.19 23.11 27.86
C PRO A 29 -16.94 22.29 27.57
N LYS A 30 -15.80 22.68 28.16
CA LYS A 30 -14.63 21.81 28.28
C LYS A 30 -15.11 20.57 29.04
N MET A 31 -15.40 19.49 28.33
CA MET A 31 -15.65 18.22 28.98
C MET A 31 -14.35 17.78 29.65
N LEU A 32 -14.41 17.51 30.95
CA LEU A 32 -13.48 16.61 31.61
C LEU A 32 -13.70 15.24 30.98
N VAL A 33 -12.96 14.94 29.91
CA VAL A 33 -13.02 13.66 29.22
C VAL A 33 -12.15 12.69 30.02
N THR A 34 -12.74 12.04 31.02
CA THR A 34 -12.07 11.02 31.84
C THR A 34 -11.79 9.74 31.04
N GLU A 35 -12.42 9.55 29.86
CA GLU A 35 -12.21 8.39 29.02
C GLU A 35 -12.17 8.76 27.53
N SER A 36 -11.15 8.25 26.84
CA SER A 36 -10.90 8.54 25.42
C SER A 36 -12.12 8.20 24.54
N PRO A 37 -12.57 9.10 23.65
CA PRO A 37 -13.65 8.83 22.70
C PRO A 37 -13.38 7.61 21.80
N LEU A 38 -12.11 7.22 21.65
CA LEU A 38 -11.71 6.01 20.93
C LEU A 38 -12.24 4.72 21.58
N VAL A 39 -12.44 4.70 22.91
CA VAL A 39 -12.88 3.52 23.65
C VAL A 39 -14.41 3.41 23.63
N LYS A 40 -15.12 4.51 23.88
CA LYS A 40 -16.60 4.50 24.02
C LYS A 40 -17.37 4.33 22.71
N ASP A 41 -16.81 4.81 21.60
CA ASP A 41 -17.45 4.82 20.28
C ASP A 41 -16.54 4.15 19.23
N PHE A 42 -15.68 3.21 19.63
CA PHE A 42 -14.72 2.53 18.75
C PHE A 42 -15.35 2.08 17.43
N HIS A 43 -16.55 1.50 17.49
CA HIS A 43 -17.31 1.05 16.31
C HIS A 43 -17.66 2.19 15.33
N LYS A 44 -17.94 3.41 15.80
CA LYS A 44 -18.23 4.59 14.96
C LYS A 44 -16.96 5.23 14.38
N TRP A 45 -15.85 5.09 15.08
CA TRP A 45 -14.58 5.75 14.76
C TRP A 45 -13.58 4.84 14.03
N SER A 46 -13.72 3.52 14.15
CA SER A 46 -12.83 2.54 13.52
C SER A 46 -12.79 2.71 12.00
N GLY A 47 -11.58 2.73 11.44
CA GLY A 47 -11.34 2.84 9.99
C GLY A 47 -11.47 4.24 9.38
N LYS A 48 -11.73 5.28 10.17
CA LYS A 48 -11.73 6.68 9.68
C LYS A 48 -10.39 7.35 9.97
N GLN A 49 -9.78 7.99 8.96
CA GLN A 49 -8.57 8.77 9.15
C GLN A 49 -8.86 9.97 10.05
N ARG A 50 -8.08 10.12 11.13
CA ARG A 50 -8.21 11.20 12.11
C ARG A 50 -6.88 11.94 12.20
N ARG A 51 -6.95 13.26 12.24
CA ARG A 51 -5.84 14.08 12.70
C ARG A 51 -5.90 14.09 14.22
N LEU A 52 -4.87 13.56 14.86
CA LEU A 52 -4.69 13.71 16.29
C LEU A 52 -4.12 15.12 16.51
N PHE A 53 -4.81 15.90 17.35
CA PHE A 53 -4.35 17.22 17.76
C PHE A 53 -3.89 17.08 19.20
N TYR A 54 -2.61 17.30 19.43
CA TYR A 54 -2.04 17.39 20.77
C TYR A 54 -1.86 18.87 21.11
N SER A 55 -2.24 19.28 22.31
CA SER A 55 -1.90 20.61 22.81
C SER A 55 -0.43 20.66 23.22
N GLN A 56 0.16 21.85 23.30
CA GLN A 56 1.54 22.00 23.77
C GLN A 56 1.70 21.43 25.19
N GLU A 57 0.70 21.62 26.04
CA GLU A 57 0.65 21.06 27.40
C GLU A 57 0.67 19.53 27.40
N ASP A 58 -0.04 18.86 26.48
CA ASP A 58 0.00 17.39 26.34
C ASP A 58 1.40 16.89 25.94
N VAL A 59 2.04 17.62 25.03
CA VAL A 59 3.39 17.33 24.51
C VAL A 59 4.45 17.50 25.61
N ASP A 60 4.26 18.50 26.47
CA ASP A 60 5.16 18.80 27.59
C ASP A 60 4.95 17.84 28.77
N HIS A 61 3.72 17.33 28.99
CA HIS A 61 3.41 16.41 30.09
C HIS A 61 3.82 14.95 29.83
N ASP A 62 3.80 14.50 28.59
CA ASP A 62 4.35 13.20 28.20
C ASP A 62 5.53 13.42 27.24
N PRO A 63 6.79 13.28 27.68
CA PRO A 63 7.96 13.50 26.84
C PRO A 63 8.00 12.56 25.61
N ARG A 64 7.21 11.47 25.59
CA ARG A 64 7.02 10.60 24.41
C ARG A 64 6.16 11.26 23.33
N LEU A 65 5.27 12.17 23.70
CA LEU A 65 4.52 13.04 22.80
C LEU A 65 5.43 14.16 22.22
N GLY A 66 6.37 14.68 23.01
CA GLY A 66 7.47 15.56 22.55
C GLY A 66 8.35 14.94 21.45
N LEU A 67 8.58 13.63 21.54
CA LEU A 67 9.26 12.82 20.51
C LEU A 67 8.40 12.61 19.23
N MET A 68 7.12 13.01 19.20
CA MET A 68 6.22 12.81 18.04
C MET A 68 6.44 13.76 16.88
N THR A 69 7.25 14.81 17.03
CA THR A 69 7.45 15.80 15.98
C THR A 69 8.01 15.19 14.70
N ASN A 70 8.76 14.08 14.78
CA ASN A 70 9.13 13.24 13.64
C ASN A 70 9.38 11.79 14.07
N TRP A 71 8.35 10.93 14.12
CA TRP A 71 8.57 9.46 14.21
C TRP A 71 9.29 8.88 12.97
N ASN A 72 9.67 9.74 12.02
CA ASN A 72 10.25 9.40 10.73
C ASN A 72 9.48 8.28 9.99
N LEU A 73 8.16 8.19 10.24
CA LEU A 73 7.30 7.15 9.64
C LEU A 73 7.15 7.32 8.14
N THR A 74 7.50 8.48 7.59
CA THR A 74 7.47 8.77 6.16
C THR A 74 8.49 7.95 5.38
N SER A 75 9.65 7.63 5.98
CA SER A 75 10.65 6.74 5.38
C SER A 75 10.49 5.29 5.82
N ASN A 76 9.68 5.00 6.83
CA ASN A 76 9.38 3.64 7.27
C ASN A 76 8.48 2.90 6.26
N PHE A 77 9.01 1.81 5.69
CA PHE A 77 8.30 0.98 4.73
C PHE A 77 6.98 0.41 5.26
N PHE A 78 6.97 -0.17 6.47
CA PHE A 78 5.79 -0.77 7.07
C PHE A 78 4.71 0.25 7.40
N ALA A 79 5.10 1.44 7.87
CA ALA A 79 4.16 2.54 8.06
C ALA A 79 3.51 2.94 6.72
N GLY A 80 4.29 2.93 5.63
CA GLY A 80 3.79 3.10 4.26
C GLY A 80 2.74 2.05 3.85
N LEU A 81 3.01 0.76 4.12
CA LEU A 81 2.08 -0.34 3.86
C LEU A 81 0.77 -0.17 4.64
N LEU A 82 0.87 0.13 5.93
CA LEU A 82 -0.28 0.29 6.83
C LEU A 82 -1.12 1.54 6.52
N LYS A 83 -0.50 2.59 5.97
CA LYS A 83 -1.18 3.81 5.52
C LYS A 83 -1.99 3.59 4.23
N SER A 84 -1.75 2.51 3.49
CA SER A 84 -2.43 2.26 2.22
C SER A 84 -3.96 2.12 2.39
N PRO A 85 -4.77 2.46 1.37
CA PRO A 85 -6.23 2.39 1.49
C PRO A 85 -6.71 1.00 1.88
N ILE A 86 -7.64 0.92 2.83
CA ILE A 86 -8.20 -0.36 3.28
C ILE A 86 -9.07 -0.97 2.19
N ARG A 87 -8.90 -2.28 1.96
CA ARG A 87 -9.69 -3.11 1.04
C ARG A 87 -10.22 -4.35 1.77
N LEU A 88 -11.27 -4.93 1.22
CA LEU A 88 -11.83 -6.18 1.73
C LEU A 88 -11.06 -7.34 1.09
N ASP A 89 -10.38 -8.15 1.90
CA ASP A 89 -9.85 -9.43 1.46
C ASP A 89 -11.01 -10.35 1.11
N LYS A 90 -11.01 -10.86 -0.12
CA LYS A 90 -12.06 -11.76 -0.60
C LYS A 90 -12.07 -13.10 0.13
N HIS A 91 -10.91 -13.58 0.57
CA HIS A 91 -10.80 -14.83 1.31
C HIS A 91 -11.29 -14.67 2.75
N SER A 92 -10.55 -13.92 3.58
CA SER A 92 -10.81 -13.81 5.01
C SER A 92 -12.01 -12.91 5.36
N ARG A 93 -12.50 -12.11 4.40
CA ARG A 93 -13.49 -11.05 4.64
C ARG A 93 -13.00 -9.96 5.60
N ALA A 94 -11.72 -9.95 5.95
CA ALA A 94 -11.11 -8.92 6.76
C ALA A 94 -10.88 -7.63 5.97
N LYS A 95 -10.86 -6.51 6.68
CA LYS A 95 -10.47 -5.20 6.16
C LYS A 95 -8.97 -5.03 6.34
N VAL A 96 -8.23 -5.08 5.24
CA VAL A 96 -6.75 -5.08 5.22
C VAL A 96 -6.23 -3.96 4.33
N PRO A 97 -5.12 -3.28 4.69
CA PRO A 97 -4.46 -2.33 3.80
C PRO A 97 -4.15 -2.92 2.42
N ARG A 98 -4.46 -2.18 1.35
CA ARG A 98 -4.34 -2.63 -0.04
C ARG A 98 -2.94 -3.14 -0.38
N ASP A 99 -1.91 -2.51 0.15
CA ASP A 99 -0.52 -2.83 -0.20
C ASP A 99 -0.07 -4.17 0.40
N LEU A 100 -0.84 -4.76 1.33
CA LEU A 100 -0.64 -6.12 1.86
C LEU A 100 -1.39 -7.20 1.05
N LEU A 101 -2.22 -6.80 0.08
CA LEU A 101 -3.05 -7.71 -0.71
C LEU A 101 -2.52 -7.85 -2.14
N ILE A 102 -2.73 -9.01 -2.73
CA ILE A 102 -2.59 -9.23 -4.16
C ILE A 102 -3.83 -8.64 -4.83
N LYS A 103 -3.61 -7.77 -5.81
CA LYS A 103 -4.68 -7.23 -6.66
C LYS A 103 -4.82 -8.15 -7.86
N LEU A 104 -6.02 -8.66 -8.05
CA LEU A 104 -6.39 -9.46 -9.21
C LEU A 104 -7.23 -8.61 -10.16
N LYS A 105 -6.93 -8.71 -11.45
CA LYS A 105 -7.67 -8.11 -12.55
C LYS A 105 -8.22 -9.20 -13.45
N MET A 106 -9.17 -8.79 -14.27
CA MET A 106 -9.69 -9.62 -15.33
C MET A 106 -9.21 -9.07 -16.64
N GLU A 107 -8.72 -9.98 -17.47
CA GLU A 107 -8.28 -9.70 -18.82
C GLU A 107 -9.12 -10.54 -19.77
N GLU A 108 -9.72 -9.87 -20.75
CA GLU A 108 -10.40 -10.53 -21.85
C GLU A 108 -9.33 -11.12 -22.75
N LEU A 109 -9.40 -12.43 -22.96
CA LEU A 109 -8.57 -13.09 -23.96
C LEU A 109 -9.15 -12.81 -25.35
N PRO A 110 -8.29 -12.80 -26.39
CA PRO A 110 -8.78 -12.71 -27.76
C PRO A 110 -9.85 -13.79 -28.01
N PRO A 111 -10.89 -13.47 -28.78
CA PRO A 111 -11.98 -14.42 -29.01
C PRO A 111 -11.44 -15.66 -29.71
N ASN A 112 -11.53 -16.80 -29.05
CA ASN A 112 -11.38 -18.11 -29.68
C ASN A 112 -12.73 -18.55 -30.26
N GLU A 113 -12.73 -19.54 -31.14
CA GLU A 113 -13.94 -20.05 -31.83
C GLU A 113 -15.07 -20.52 -30.88
N GLU A 114 -14.80 -20.69 -29.58
CA GLU A 114 -15.74 -21.15 -28.55
C GLU A 114 -16.31 -20.04 -27.63
N GLY A 115 -16.00 -18.76 -27.87
CA GLY A 115 -16.63 -17.64 -27.17
C GLY A 115 -15.67 -16.69 -26.43
N LYS A 116 -16.24 -15.75 -25.66
CA LYS A 116 -15.47 -14.77 -24.87
C LYS A 116 -14.85 -15.47 -23.67
N LEU A 117 -13.52 -15.49 -23.58
CA LEU A 117 -12.81 -16.09 -22.44
C LEU A 117 -12.22 -14.99 -21.57
N ILE A 118 -12.43 -15.08 -20.26
CA ILE A 118 -11.79 -14.19 -19.28
C ILE A 118 -10.77 -14.96 -18.47
N LYS A 119 -9.56 -14.38 -18.34
CA LYS A 119 -8.53 -14.81 -17.40
C LYS A 119 -8.48 -13.87 -16.21
N ILE A 120 -8.26 -14.42 -15.01
CA ILE A 120 -7.87 -13.62 -13.85
C ILE A 120 -6.35 -13.55 -13.81
N THR A 121 -5.79 -12.35 -13.75
CA THR A 121 -4.34 -12.13 -13.70
C THR A 121 -3.95 -11.26 -12.51
N PRO A 122 -2.79 -11.52 -11.87
CA PRO A 122 -2.26 -10.64 -10.84
C PRO A 122 -1.71 -9.36 -11.48
N THR A 123 -1.91 -8.23 -10.81
CA THR A 123 -1.41 -6.93 -11.29
C THR A 123 -0.60 -6.21 -10.22
N PHE A 124 0.59 -5.78 -10.61
CA PHE A 124 1.48 -4.95 -9.77
C PHE A 124 1.24 -3.46 -10.00
N SER A 125 0.56 -3.08 -11.10
CA SER A 125 0.27 -1.70 -11.44
C SER A 125 -1.01 -1.16 -10.79
N ASP A 126 -0.91 0.10 -10.35
CA ASP A 126 -2.01 0.92 -9.88
C ASP A 126 -2.93 1.45 -10.99
N ALA A 127 -2.66 1.11 -12.25
CA ALA A 127 -3.50 1.48 -13.38
C ALA A 127 -4.98 1.24 -13.06
N LYS A 128 -5.78 2.27 -13.34
CA LYS A 128 -7.24 2.28 -13.16
C LYS A 128 -7.83 1.16 -14.01
N SER A 129 -8.15 0.02 -13.40
CA SER A 129 -9.06 -0.94 -14.02
C SER A 129 -10.45 -0.76 -13.42
N LEU A 130 -11.45 -0.95 -14.27
CA LEU A 130 -12.86 -0.83 -13.91
C LEU A 130 -13.27 -1.91 -12.89
N GLN A 131 -12.59 -3.05 -12.88
CA GLN A 131 -12.90 -4.18 -12.00
C GLN A 131 -11.60 -4.76 -11.43
N SER A 132 -11.53 -4.87 -10.10
CA SER A 132 -10.44 -5.54 -9.40
C SER A 132 -10.95 -6.22 -8.14
N SER A 133 -10.30 -7.30 -7.78
CA SER A 133 -10.47 -8.00 -6.51
C SER A 133 -9.16 -8.03 -5.75
N TYR A 134 -9.25 -8.27 -4.45
CA TYR A 134 -8.10 -8.27 -3.55
C TYR A 134 -8.12 -9.55 -2.73
N VAL A 135 -6.98 -10.20 -2.62
CA VAL A 135 -6.81 -11.44 -1.88
C VAL A 135 -5.51 -11.38 -1.08
N SER A 136 -5.45 -12.11 0.03
CA SER A 136 -4.24 -12.22 0.84
C SER A 136 -3.05 -12.74 0.02
N ALA A 137 -1.86 -12.21 0.29
CA ALA A 137 -0.62 -12.64 -0.35
C ALA A 137 -0.11 -13.96 0.27
N SER A 138 -0.83 -15.05 0.04
CA SER A 138 -0.46 -16.40 0.49
C SER A 138 -0.75 -17.42 -0.60
N SER A 139 0.23 -18.26 -0.93
CA SER A 139 0.13 -19.34 -1.90
C SER A 139 -0.96 -20.33 -1.50
N GLN A 140 -0.91 -20.80 -0.25
CA GLN A 140 -1.88 -21.73 0.32
C GLN A 140 -3.32 -21.20 0.23
N VAL A 141 -3.52 -19.90 0.45
CA VAL A 141 -4.85 -19.28 0.31
C VAL A 141 -5.30 -19.28 -1.15
N LEU A 142 -4.43 -18.91 -2.10
CA LEU A 142 -4.78 -18.88 -3.52
C LEU A 142 -5.09 -20.27 -4.10
N GLU A 143 -4.37 -21.30 -3.67
CA GLU A 143 -4.61 -22.68 -4.11
C GLU A 143 -5.97 -23.21 -3.61
N ASN A 144 -6.28 -22.94 -2.34
CA ASN A 144 -7.45 -23.51 -1.67
C ASN A 144 -8.74 -22.71 -1.88
N ILE A 145 -8.66 -21.42 -2.21
CA ILE A 145 -9.86 -20.58 -2.33
C ILE A 145 -10.75 -20.99 -3.51
N PHE A 146 -12.07 -20.96 -3.32
CA PHE A 146 -13.01 -21.13 -4.44
C PHE A 146 -12.86 -19.99 -5.45
N PHE A 147 -12.65 -20.33 -6.71
CA PHE A 147 -12.40 -19.36 -7.79
C PHE A 147 -13.47 -18.25 -7.87
N ARG A 148 -14.74 -18.58 -7.63
CA ARG A 148 -15.85 -17.59 -7.63
C ARG A 148 -15.67 -16.46 -6.62
N VAL A 149 -14.92 -16.69 -5.54
CA VAL A 149 -14.64 -15.69 -4.50
C VAL A 149 -13.66 -14.62 -5.02
N LEU A 150 -12.75 -15.03 -5.91
CA LEU A 150 -11.76 -14.17 -6.58
C LEU A 150 -12.41 -13.21 -7.58
N LEU A 151 -13.61 -13.49 -8.06
CA LEU A 151 -14.29 -12.62 -9.03
C LEU A 151 -14.69 -11.26 -8.38
N PRO A 152 -14.54 -10.13 -9.09
CA PRO A 152 -15.10 -8.84 -8.68
C PRO A 152 -16.61 -8.90 -8.41
N LYS A 153 -17.09 -8.06 -7.50
CA LYS A 153 -18.51 -8.04 -7.12
C LYS A 153 -19.44 -7.70 -8.30
N SER A 154 -18.96 -6.90 -9.25
CA SER A 154 -19.67 -6.53 -10.48
C SER A 154 -20.13 -7.74 -11.29
N ILE A 155 -19.34 -8.82 -11.30
CA ILE A 155 -19.64 -10.05 -12.06
C ILE A 155 -20.48 -11.02 -11.24
N ASN A 156 -20.22 -11.11 -9.93
CA ASN A 156 -21.01 -11.98 -9.06
C ASN A 156 -22.43 -11.47 -8.80
N GLY A 157 -22.68 -10.17 -8.93
CA GLY A 157 -23.92 -9.52 -8.48
C GLY A 157 -24.79 -8.88 -9.55
N SER A 158 -24.37 -8.83 -10.83
CA SER A 158 -25.21 -8.22 -11.87
C SER A 158 -26.26 -9.21 -12.40
N ALA A 159 -27.52 -8.78 -12.38
CA ALA A 159 -28.61 -9.48 -13.08
C ALA A 159 -28.40 -9.47 -14.61
N MET A 160 -27.66 -8.49 -15.14
CA MET A 160 -27.05 -8.52 -16.47
C MET A 160 -25.75 -9.32 -16.41
N ARG A 161 -25.82 -10.64 -16.63
CA ARG A 161 -24.61 -11.47 -16.79
C ARG A 161 -23.97 -11.12 -18.13
N TYR A 162 -22.93 -10.29 -18.12
CA TYR A 162 -22.11 -10.05 -19.31
C TYR A 162 -21.29 -11.28 -19.71
N TYR A 163 -21.04 -12.19 -18.76
CA TYR A 163 -20.32 -13.44 -18.99
C TYR A 163 -20.99 -14.61 -18.27
N ASP A 164 -21.01 -15.79 -18.90
CA ASP A 164 -21.45 -17.03 -18.27
C ASP A 164 -20.31 -17.67 -17.45
N LYS A 165 -20.64 -18.49 -16.47
CA LYS A 165 -19.66 -19.15 -15.59
C LYS A 165 -18.72 -20.11 -16.35
N LYS A 166 -19.15 -20.58 -17.52
CA LYS A 166 -18.38 -21.44 -18.42
C LYS A 166 -17.35 -20.67 -19.24
N GLU A 167 -17.52 -19.36 -19.36
CA GLU A 167 -16.65 -18.44 -20.12
C GLU A 167 -15.44 -17.96 -19.30
N ILE A 168 -15.34 -18.36 -18.04
CA ILE A 168 -14.24 -17.96 -17.16
C ILE A 168 -13.30 -19.15 -16.97
N LEU A 169 -12.11 -19.06 -17.59
CA LEU A 169 -11.05 -20.04 -17.39
C LEU A 169 -10.46 -19.87 -15.99
N SER A 170 -10.48 -20.96 -15.24
CA SER A 170 -9.99 -21.01 -13.87
C SER A 170 -8.88 -22.04 -13.78
N ASP A 171 -7.65 -21.60 -13.99
CA ASP A 171 -6.48 -22.36 -13.59
C ASP A 171 -5.80 -21.64 -12.41
N LYS A 172 -6.01 -22.19 -11.20
CA LYS A 172 -5.45 -21.61 -9.97
C LYS A 172 -3.95 -21.86 -9.86
N ALA A 173 -3.47 -23.01 -10.33
CA ALA A 173 -2.05 -23.33 -10.33
C ALA A 173 -1.33 -22.35 -11.26
N ALA A 174 -1.86 -22.16 -12.47
CA ALA A 174 -1.34 -21.15 -13.38
C ALA A 174 -1.38 -19.71 -12.80
N LEU A 175 -2.39 -19.37 -11.98
CA LEU A 175 -2.45 -18.05 -11.32
C LEU A 175 -1.34 -17.87 -10.27
N VAL A 176 -1.06 -18.92 -9.48
CA VAL A 176 0.00 -18.94 -8.48
C VAL A 176 1.36 -18.82 -9.16
N ASP A 177 1.59 -19.62 -10.20
CA ASP A 177 2.82 -19.62 -10.98
C ASP A 177 3.02 -18.27 -11.67
N GLU A 178 1.99 -17.73 -12.33
CA GLU A 178 2.03 -16.42 -12.97
C GLU A 178 2.36 -15.29 -11.97
N PHE A 179 1.79 -15.33 -10.76
CA PHE A 179 2.13 -14.36 -9.72
C PHE A 179 3.60 -14.48 -9.29
N ARG A 180 4.08 -15.72 -9.07
CA ARG A 180 5.46 -15.98 -8.64
C ARG A 180 6.46 -15.55 -9.71
N GLU A 181 6.28 -16.01 -10.93
CA GLU A 181 7.16 -15.72 -12.07
C GLU A 181 7.18 -14.22 -12.41
N SER A 182 6.00 -13.58 -12.48
CA SER A 182 5.92 -12.15 -12.77
C SER A 182 6.56 -11.30 -11.67
N SER A 183 6.41 -11.70 -10.40
CA SER A 183 7.05 -11.02 -9.27
C SER A 183 8.57 -11.19 -9.33
N LEU A 184 9.05 -12.42 -9.52
CA LEU A 184 10.48 -12.72 -9.63
C LEU A 184 11.12 -11.94 -10.77
N LYS A 185 10.48 -11.94 -11.95
CA LYS A 185 10.94 -11.18 -13.11
C LYS A 185 11.04 -9.68 -12.84
N LEU A 186 10.02 -9.09 -12.21
CA LEU A 186 10.04 -7.67 -11.85
C LEU A 186 11.18 -7.36 -10.87
N ILE A 187 11.42 -8.26 -9.90
CA ILE A 187 12.47 -8.11 -8.90
C ILE A 187 13.86 -8.22 -9.54
N THR A 188 14.10 -9.24 -10.37
CA THR A 188 15.39 -9.46 -11.02
C THR A 188 15.71 -8.32 -11.98
N GLU A 189 14.76 -7.89 -12.81
CA GLU A 189 14.92 -6.74 -13.72
C GLU A 189 15.18 -5.45 -12.93
N GLY A 190 14.40 -5.18 -11.88
CA GLY A 190 14.53 -3.99 -11.05
C GLY A 190 15.87 -3.91 -10.31
N LEU A 191 16.33 -5.02 -9.73
CA LEU A 191 17.64 -5.08 -9.06
C LEU A 191 18.79 -5.00 -10.06
N THR A 192 18.67 -5.62 -11.23
CA THR A 192 19.68 -5.55 -12.29
C THR A 192 19.86 -4.12 -12.80
N ALA A 193 18.77 -3.40 -13.04
CA ALA A 193 18.82 -1.99 -13.44
C ALA A 193 19.55 -1.13 -12.41
N LEU A 194 19.27 -1.33 -11.12
CA LEU A 194 19.92 -0.59 -10.04
C LEU A 194 21.42 -0.88 -9.91
N LEU A 195 21.84 -2.11 -10.20
CA LEU A 195 23.25 -2.50 -10.23
C LEU A 195 23.99 -1.89 -11.43
N ASN A 196 23.35 -1.88 -12.60
CA ASN A 196 23.95 -1.35 -13.82
C ASN A 196 24.09 0.18 -13.79
N ASP A 197 23.06 0.88 -13.30
CA ASP A 197 23.02 2.35 -13.30
C ASP A 197 23.78 2.98 -12.11
N GLN A 198 24.42 2.16 -11.25
CA GLN A 198 25.01 2.59 -9.97
C GLN A 198 24.06 3.42 -9.09
N GLN A 199 22.75 3.26 -9.27
CA GLN A 199 21.73 4.03 -8.56
C GLN A 199 21.50 3.53 -7.12
N SER A 200 22.07 2.36 -6.77
CA SER A 200 22.07 1.88 -5.39
C SER A 200 22.89 2.82 -4.51
N ALA A 201 22.32 3.22 -3.37
CA ALA A 201 23.06 4.00 -2.39
C ALA A 201 24.24 3.18 -1.84
N ALA A 202 25.37 3.83 -1.59
CA ALA A 202 26.49 3.16 -0.97
C ALA A 202 26.11 2.72 0.46
N TYR A 203 26.59 1.56 0.89
CA TYR A 203 26.37 1.06 2.26
C TYR A 203 26.79 2.08 3.34
N LYS A 204 27.83 2.88 3.05
CA LYS A 204 28.34 3.91 3.96
C LYS A 204 27.35 5.07 4.18
N ASP A 205 26.40 5.24 3.27
CA ASP A 205 25.42 6.33 3.26
C ASP A 205 24.02 5.86 3.72
N LEU A 206 23.95 4.74 4.46
CA LEU A 206 22.70 4.23 5.01
C LEU A 206 22.05 5.23 5.96
N GLU A 207 20.79 5.54 5.70
CA GLU A 207 19.92 6.37 6.53
C GLU A 207 18.92 5.52 7.34
N ASP A 208 18.28 6.13 8.32
CA ASP A 208 17.21 5.47 9.06
C ASP A 208 16.06 5.06 8.13
N TRP A 209 15.64 3.81 8.27
CA TRP A 209 14.59 3.12 7.52
C TRP A 209 14.92 2.77 6.08
N ASP A 210 16.18 2.93 5.66
CA ASP A 210 16.65 2.37 4.39
C ASP A 210 16.53 0.84 4.40
N ILE A 211 16.35 0.28 3.20
CA ILE A 211 16.12 -1.15 3.02
C ILE A 211 17.33 -1.77 2.37
N LEU A 212 17.94 -2.73 3.05
CA LEU A 212 19.07 -3.50 2.55
C LEU A 212 18.56 -4.86 2.04
N VAL A 213 18.66 -5.09 0.74
CA VAL A 213 18.31 -6.37 0.12
C VAL A 213 19.55 -7.25 0.07
N THR A 214 19.43 -8.49 0.51
CA THR A 214 20.52 -9.47 0.61
C THR A 214 20.07 -10.84 0.12
N TYR A 215 21.04 -11.70 -0.16
CA TYR A 215 20.84 -13.13 -0.38
C TYR A 215 21.81 -13.88 0.53
N ASP A 216 21.44 -14.01 1.80
CA ASP A 216 22.30 -14.63 2.81
C ASP A 216 21.73 -15.99 3.20
N THR A 217 22.45 -17.06 2.83
CA THR A 217 22.08 -18.44 3.15
C THR A 217 22.23 -18.77 4.63
N SER A 218 23.06 -18.02 5.36
CA SER A 218 23.29 -18.20 6.79
C SER A 218 22.23 -17.55 7.67
N ASN A 219 21.55 -16.50 7.18
CA ASN A 219 20.50 -15.82 7.91
C ASN A 219 19.16 -16.58 7.78
N PRO A 220 18.54 -17.03 8.89
CA PRO A 220 17.24 -17.69 8.85
C PRO A 220 16.06 -16.72 8.69
N ASN A 221 16.26 -15.42 8.90
CA ASN A 221 15.17 -14.44 8.85
C ASN A 221 14.98 -13.90 7.42
N ASP A 222 13.73 -13.92 6.93
CA ASP A 222 13.36 -13.35 5.64
C ASP A 222 13.32 -11.82 5.68
N ILE A 223 12.87 -11.26 6.81
CA ILE A 223 12.79 -9.83 7.06
C ILE A 223 13.24 -9.55 8.49
N GLU A 224 14.22 -8.68 8.67
CA GLU A 224 14.69 -8.24 9.99
C GLU A 224 14.81 -6.73 10.08
N ILE A 225 14.64 -6.18 11.28
CA ILE A 225 14.92 -4.78 11.58
C ILE A 225 16.18 -4.76 12.44
N ARG A 226 17.22 -4.09 11.96
CA ARG A 226 18.53 -4.10 12.61
C ARG A 226 19.06 -2.70 12.80
N LYS A 227 19.69 -2.47 13.95
CA LYS A 227 20.47 -1.24 14.20
C LYS A 227 21.92 -1.47 13.82
N CYS A 228 22.41 -0.73 12.83
CA CYS A 228 23.77 -0.84 12.31
C CYS A 228 24.76 -0.14 13.24
N GLN A 229 25.30 -0.84 14.23
CA GLN A 229 26.24 -0.25 15.20
C GLN A 229 27.56 0.24 14.59
N ASN A 230 27.94 -0.30 13.42
CA ASN A 230 29.23 -0.05 12.76
C ASN A 230 29.29 1.27 11.98
N LEU A 231 28.17 2.00 11.84
CA LEU A 231 28.09 3.26 11.11
C LEU A 231 28.01 4.45 12.06
N LYS A 232 28.53 5.61 11.63
CA LYS A 232 28.66 6.83 12.44
C LYS A 232 27.36 7.26 13.14
N ASN A 233 26.23 7.13 12.42
CA ASN A 233 24.91 7.55 12.92
C ASN A 233 24.08 6.39 13.53
N LYS A 234 24.63 5.17 13.53
CA LYS A 234 23.96 3.95 14.00
C LYS A 234 22.52 3.79 13.49
N PRO A 235 22.30 3.84 12.16
CA PRO A 235 20.96 3.87 11.59
C PRO A 235 20.21 2.57 11.88
N THR A 236 18.88 2.67 11.96
CA THR A 236 17.97 1.52 12.00
C THR A 236 17.53 1.19 10.58
N ILE A 237 17.87 0.01 10.08
CA ILE A 237 17.57 -0.42 8.71
C ILE A 237 16.61 -1.60 8.71
N ILE A 238 15.96 -1.82 7.56
CA ILE A 238 15.14 -2.99 7.30
C ILE A 238 15.91 -3.88 6.34
N MET A 239 16.15 -5.15 6.69
CA MET A 239 16.82 -6.08 5.80
C MET A 239 15.80 -7.04 5.19
N PHE A 240 15.84 -7.18 3.87
CA PHE A 240 15.10 -8.20 3.12
C PHE A 240 16.10 -9.27 2.67
N ASN A 241 15.92 -10.49 3.14
CA ASN A 241 16.69 -11.64 2.70
C ASN A 241 15.90 -12.41 1.66
N LEU A 242 16.38 -12.42 0.42
CA LEU A 242 15.71 -13.08 -0.71
C LEU A 242 16.01 -14.58 -0.80
N LYS A 243 16.79 -15.13 0.13
CA LYS A 243 17.09 -16.57 0.22
C LYS A 243 15.81 -17.43 0.19
N VAL A 244 14.74 -16.99 0.87
CA VAL A 244 13.44 -17.69 0.93
C VAL A 244 12.80 -17.97 -0.43
N LEU A 245 13.23 -17.23 -1.46
CA LEU A 245 12.71 -17.41 -2.82
C LEU A 245 13.36 -18.58 -3.57
N GLU A 246 14.50 -19.08 -3.08
CA GLU A 246 15.29 -20.19 -3.64
C GLU A 246 15.56 -20.04 -5.15
N ASN A 247 15.77 -18.81 -5.61
CA ASN A 247 16.00 -18.50 -7.01
C ASN A 247 17.51 -18.37 -7.30
N LYS A 248 18.00 -19.18 -8.25
CA LYS A 248 19.41 -19.22 -8.67
C LYS A 248 19.89 -17.94 -9.33
N ASP A 249 19.05 -17.31 -10.16
CA ASP A 249 19.44 -16.06 -10.84
C ASP A 249 19.72 -14.94 -9.84
N LEU A 250 18.92 -14.88 -8.75
CA LEU A 250 19.17 -13.96 -7.64
C LEU A 250 20.44 -14.34 -6.89
N GLU A 251 20.65 -15.61 -6.54
CA GLU A 251 21.87 -16.07 -5.88
C GLU A 251 23.14 -15.69 -6.66
N ASP A 252 23.14 -15.98 -7.97
CA ASP A 252 24.24 -15.67 -8.88
C ASP A 252 24.46 -14.16 -9.00
N MET A 253 23.38 -13.37 -9.07
CA MET A 253 23.46 -11.90 -9.12
C MET A 253 24.12 -11.33 -7.87
N PHE A 254 23.72 -11.79 -6.68
CA PHE A 254 24.30 -11.32 -5.42
C PHE A 254 25.75 -11.79 -5.25
N SER A 255 26.08 -13.01 -5.67
CA SER A 255 27.44 -13.57 -5.58
C SER A 255 28.43 -12.92 -6.54
N SER A 256 28.00 -12.60 -7.76
CA SER A 256 28.92 -12.14 -8.83
C SER A 256 28.97 -10.62 -9.01
N ARG A 257 27.90 -9.89 -8.69
CA ARG A 257 27.78 -8.46 -9.05
C ARG A 257 27.78 -7.52 -7.85
N VAL A 258 27.43 -7.98 -6.65
CA VAL A 258 27.36 -7.12 -5.47
C VAL A 258 28.73 -7.03 -4.82
N LYS A 259 29.38 -5.87 -5.00
CA LYS A 259 30.75 -5.61 -4.50
C LYS A 259 30.83 -5.07 -3.07
N ASN A 260 29.69 -4.94 -2.38
CA ASN A 260 29.66 -4.36 -1.03
C ASN A 260 30.21 -5.35 0.01
N PRO A 261 30.94 -4.89 1.05
CA PRO A 261 31.51 -5.74 2.09
C PRO A 261 30.48 -6.50 2.94
N HIS A 262 29.20 -6.12 2.83
CA HIS A 262 28.06 -6.77 3.48
C HIS A 262 27.10 -7.45 2.48
N GLY A 263 27.50 -7.59 1.21
CA GLY A 263 26.80 -8.43 0.22
C GLY A 263 25.37 -7.99 -0.15
N GLY A 264 25.01 -6.71 0.04
CA GLY A 264 23.64 -6.23 -0.18
C GLY A 264 23.49 -5.00 -1.07
N ILE A 265 22.26 -4.80 -1.56
CA ILE A 265 21.80 -3.67 -2.38
C ILE A 265 20.95 -2.74 -1.51
N VAL A 266 21.30 -1.46 -1.43
CA VAL A 266 20.55 -0.48 -0.65
C VAL A 266 19.45 0.16 -1.50
N LEU A 267 18.23 0.17 -0.98
CA LEU A 267 17.03 0.73 -1.59
C LEU A 267 16.40 1.78 -0.68
N LYS A 268 16.11 2.95 -1.26
CA LYS A 268 15.33 4.01 -0.58
C LYS A 268 13.84 3.88 -0.89
N LEU A 269 13.00 4.00 0.14
CA LEU A 269 11.54 3.82 0.02
C LEU A 269 10.90 4.69 -1.06
N LEU A 270 11.23 5.98 -1.09
CA LEU A 270 10.61 6.96 -1.98
C LEU A 270 10.91 6.70 -3.46
N LYS A 271 12.08 6.10 -3.76
CA LYS A 271 12.50 5.80 -5.13
C LYS A 271 11.98 4.44 -5.59
N ASN A 272 11.99 3.45 -4.70
CA ASN A 272 11.82 2.03 -5.07
C ASN A 272 10.52 1.42 -4.55
N LYS A 273 9.48 2.22 -4.29
CA LYS A 273 8.23 1.77 -3.64
C LYS A 273 7.61 0.54 -4.31
N ILE A 274 7.51 0.52 -5.65
CA ILE A 274 6.87 -0.57 -6.39
C ILE A 274 7.66 -1.88 -6.21
N LEU A 275 8.98 -1.80 -6.39
CA LEU A 275 9.90 -2.93 -6.24
C LEU A 275 9.85 -3.48 -4.80
N LEU A 276 9.92 -2.60 -3.80
CA LEU A 276 9.84 -2.97 -2.38
C LEU A 276 8.50 -3.65 -2.02
N ASN A 277 7.38 -3.09 -2.50
CA ASN A 277 6.07 -3.70 -2.31
C ASN A 277 5.98 -5.08 -2.99
N CYS A 278 6.58 -5.25 -4.16
CA CYS A 278 6.63 -6.53 -4.87
C CYS A 278 7.45 -7.57 -4.10
N MET A 279 8.67 -7.21 -3.65
CA MET A 279 9.52 -8.08 -2.83
C MET A 279 8.81 -8.51 -1.55
N TYR A 280 8.24 -7.56 -0.79
CA TYR A 280 7.50 -7.88 0.43
C TYR A 280 6.36 -8.87 0.18
N LYS A 281 5.57 -8.65 -0.88
CA LYS A 281 4.46 -9.55 -1.21
C LYS A 281 4.95 -10.93 -1.61
N LEU A 282 6.02 -11.02 -2.39
CA LEU A 282 6.55 -12.31 -2.81
C LEU A 282 7.19 -13.09 -1.65
N ILE A 283 7.90 -12.40 -0.75
CA ILE A 283 8.40 -13.00 0.49
C ILE A 283 7.21 -13.54 1.31
N ALA A 284 6.23 -12.69 1.62
CA ALA A 284 5.03 -13.09 2.37
C ALA A 284 4.24 -14.22 1.68
N PHE A 285 4.27 -14.28 0.35
CA PHE A 285 3.65 -15.34 -0.44
C PHE A 285 4.38 -16.68 -0.34
N SER A 286 5.70 -16.64 -0.09
CA SER A 286 6.58 -17.80 -0.02
C SER A 286 6.80 -18.29 1.42
N SER A 287 6.58 -17.42 2.42
CA SER A 287 6.61 -17.79 3.84
C SER A 287 5.39 -18.67 4.19
N ASN A 288 5.66 -19.88 4.70
CA ASN A 288 4.64 -20.84 5.16
C ASN A 288 4.07 -20.48 6.54
#